data_AF-A0A8T7LKG2-F1
#
_entry.id   AF-A0A8T7LKG2-F1
#
_cell.length_a   1.000
_cell.length_b   1.000
_cell.length_c   1.000
_cell.angle_alpha   90.00
_cell.angle_beta   90.00
_cell.angle_gamma   90.00
#
_symmetry.space_group_name_H-M   'P 1'
#
loop_
_entity.id
_entity.type
_entity.pdbx_description
1 polymer ?
#
loop_
_entity_poly.entity_id
_entity_poly.type
_entity_poly.pdbx_seq_one_letter_code
_entity_poly.pdbx_strand_id
1 'polypeptide(L)'
;MIFLVQIINIVAQLYVWIVIVSILLSFFIDPYHPVRQGVDNLVRPLLDPIRRVVPPVGMLDFSPLVLIVLIQVVSRLLTGFLLAIS
;
A
#
# COMPACT_ATOMS: atom_id res chain seq x y z
N MET A 1 6.57 -24.20 3.84
CA MET A 1 5.68 -23.39 2.96
C MET A 1 4.78 -22.46 3.76
N ILE A 2 4.07 -22.94 4.78
CA ILE A 2 3.20 -22.12 5.65
C ILE A 2 3.90 -20.90 6.27
N PHE A 3 5.15 -21.05 6.75
CA PHE A 3 5.93 -19.93 7.29
C PHE A 3 6.14 -18.78 6.27
N LEU A 4 6.40 -19.12 5.00
CA LEU A 4 6.54 -18.10 3.94
C LEU A 4 5.22 -17.38 3.67
N VAL A 5 4.12 -18.12 3.65
CA VAL A 5 2.77 -17.55 3.50
C VAL A 5 2.47 -16.57 4.64
N GLN A 6 2.82 -16.91 5.89
CA GLN A 6 2.67 -16.01 7.04
C GLN A 6 3.50 -14.73 6.88
N ILE A 7 4.76 -14.82 6.46
CA ILE A 7 5.60 -13.65 6.21
C ILE A 7 4.98 -12.75 5.15
N ILE A 8 4.53 -13.31 4.01
CA ILE A 8 3.91 -12.54 2.93
C ILE A 8 2.67 -11.81 3.44
N ASN A 9 1.81 -12.49 4.19
CA ASN A 9 0.60 -11.89 4.75
C ASN A 9 0.93 -10.76 5.74
N ILE A 10 1.91 -10.95 6.62
CA ILE A 10 2.34 -9.93 7.59
C ILE A 10 2.89 -8.71 6.86
N VAL A 11 3.77 -8.90 5.87
CA VAL A 11 4.36 -7.79 5.09
C VAL A 11 3.28 -7.04 4.32
N ALA A 12 2.39 -7.76 3.64
CA ALA A 12 1.29 -7.15 2.90
C ALA A 12 0.38 -6.32 3.82
N GLN A 13 0.01 -6.88 4.98
CA GLN A 13 -0.86 -6.19 5.93
C GLN A 13 -0.18 -4.98 6.57
N LEU A 14 1.10 -5.10 6.93
CA LEU A 14 1.89 -3.97 7.43
C LEU A 14 1.96 -2.85 6.40
N TYR A 15 2.18 -3.17 5.12
CA TYR A 15 2.23 -2.15 4.08
C TYR A 15 0.87 -1.50 3.82
N VAL A 16 -0.24 -2.26 3.89
CA VAL A 16 -1.60 -1.68 3.87
C VAL A 16 -1.78 -0.68 5.01
N TRP A 17 -1.33 -1.00 6.22
CA TRP A 17 -1.37 -0.05 7.34
C TRP A 17 -0.53 1.20 7.10
N ILE A 18 0.66 1.08 6.50
CA ILE A 18 1.46 2.25 6.12
C ILE A 18 0.69 3.15 5.13
N VAL A 19 0.01 2.57 4.14
CA VAL A 19 -0.81 3.34 3.19
C VAL A 19 -2.00 4.00 3.89
N ILE A 20 -2.66 3.33 4.84
CA ILE A 20 -3.73 3.94 5.63
C ILE A 20 -3.20 5.10 6.46
N VAL A 21 -2.05 4.91 7.12
CA VAL A 21 -1.38 5.98 7.88
C VAL A 21 -1.02 7.14 6.96
N SER A 22 -0.52 6.92 5.74
CA SER A 22 -0.21 8.00 4.81
C SER A 22 -1.46 8.82 4.44
N ILE A 23 -2.59 8.16 4.21
CA ILE A 23 -3.88 8.82 3.98
C ILE A 23 -4.24 9.67 5.20
N LEU A 24 -4.24 9.11 6.40
CA LEU A 24 -4.58 9.84 7.63
C LEU A 24 -3.65 11.05 7.84
N LEU A 25 -2.33 10.86 7.75
CA LEU A 25 -1.35 11.93 7.87
C LEU A 25 -1.57 13.03 6.83
N SER A 26 -2.04 12.68 5.63
CA SER A 26 -2.32 13.68 4.59
C SER A 26 -3.43 14.66 4.95
N PHE A 27 -4.41 14.24 5.76
CA PHE A 27 -5.52 15.08 6.23
C PHE A 27 -5.17 15.92 7.47
N PHE A 28 -4.32 15.40 8.36
CA PHE A 28 -4.10 16.01 9.68
C PHE A 28 -2.73 16.67 9.89
N ILE A 29 -1.70 16.30 9.12
CA ILE A 29 -0.32 16.74 9.34
C ILE A 29 0.19 17.52 8.13
N ASP A 30 0.93 18.60 8.34
CA ASP A 30 1.54 19.39 7.27
C ASP A 30 2.51 18.56 6.38
N PRO A 31 2.51 18.76 5.04
CA PRO A 31 3.41 18.03 4.11
C PRO A 31 4.89 18.10 4.44
N TYR A 32 5.36 19.17 5.09
CA TYR A 32 6.75 19.38 5.44
C TYR A 32 7.13 18.73 6.77
N HIS A 33 6.19 18.15 7.52
CA HIS A 33 6.49 17.47 8.78
C HIS A 33 7.33 16.19 8.55
N PRO A 34 8.42 15.96 9.31
CA PRO A 34 9.36 14.86 9.05
C PRO A 34 8.71 13.47 9.09
N VAL A 35 7.76 13.25 10.00
CA VAL A 35 7.00 11.98 10.08
C VAL A 35 6.17 11.74 8.82
N ARG A 36 5.50 12.79 8.30
CA ARG A 36 4.70 12.68 7.07
C ARG A 36 5.60 12.41 5.88
N GLN A 37 6.72 13.14 5.75
CA GLN A 37 7.70 12.91 4.69
C GLN A 37 8.26 11.47 4.75
N GLY A 38 8.58 10.96 5.94
CA GLY A 38 9.04 9.60 6.14
C GLY A 38 8.04 8.56 5.63
N VAL A 39 6.76 8.69 6.01
CA VAL A 39 5.70 7.78 5.55
C VAL A 39 5.45 7.93 4.05
N ASP A 40 5.37 9.16 3.53
CA ASP A 40 5.16 9.43 2.12
C ASP A 40 6.27 8.82 1.26
N ASN A 41 7.53 8.89 1.70
CA ASN A 41 8.65 8.28 0.99
C ASN A 41 8.57 6.74 0.90
N LEU A 42 7.91 6.08 1.86
CA LEU A 42 7.70 4.63 1.82
C LEU A 42 6.63 4.23 0.80
N VAL A 43 5.61 5.06 0.61
CA VAL A 43 4.46 4.75 -0.26
C VAL A 43 4.58 5.31 -1.68
N ARG A 44 5.31 6.43 -1.86
CA ARG A 44 5.49 7.11 -3.16
C ARG A 44 5.96 6.22 -4.30
N PRO A 45 6.96 5.33 -4.13
CA PRO A 45 7.44 4.48 -5.23
C PRO A 45 6.34 3.60 -5.85
N LEU A 46 5.34 3.20 -5.06
CA LEU A 46 4.20 2.41 -5.53
C LEU A 46 2.98 3.27 -5.88
N LEU A 47 2.76 4.39 -5.17
CA LEU A 47 1.65 5.30 -5.44
C LEU A 47 1.83 6.10 -6.72
N ASP A 48 3.04 6.61 -7.01
CA ASP A 48 3.26 7.53 -8.13
C ASP A 48 3.01 6.89 -9.50
N PRO A 49 3.38 5.61 -9.76
CA PRO A 49 2.95 4.91 -10.97
C PRO A 49 1.43 4.79 -11.08
N ILE A 50 0.73 4.53 -9.96
CA ILE A 50 -0.73 4.39 -9.95
C ILE A 50 -1.39 5.74 -10.24
N ARG A 51 -0.89 6.83 -9.67
CA ARG A 51 -1.37 8.21 -9.92
C ARG A 51 -1.26 8.64 -11.38
N ARG A 52 -0.32 8.07 -12.14
CA ARG A 52 -0.19 8.32 -13.58
C ARG A 52 -1.33 7.69 -14.39
N VAL A 53 -1.92 6.61 -13.89
CA VAL A 53 -2.99 5.87 -14.56
C VAL A 53 -4.37 6.27 -14.01
N VAL A 54 -4.45 6.53 -12.71
CA VAL A 54 -5.67 6.90 -12.00
C VAL A 54 -5.61 8.41 -11.73
N PRO A 55 -6.19 9.25 -12.60
CA PRO A 55 -6.20 10.69 -12.37
C PRO A 55 -7.00 11.01 -11.10
N PRO A 56 -6.57 12.02 -10.31
CA PRO A 56 -7.33 12.46 -9.16
C PRO A 56 -8.71 12.98 -9.61
N VAL A 57 -9.74 12.69 -8.81
CA VAL A 57 -11.10 13.18 -9.07
C VAL A 57 -11.36 14.34 -8.12
N GLY A 58 -11.30 15.56 -8.66
CA GLY A 58 -11.36 16.77 -7.84
C GLY A 58 -10.15 16.87 -6.92
N MET A 59 -10.37 16.99 -5.61
CA MET A 59 -9.31 17.05 -4.59
C MET A 59 -8.97 15.69 -3.96
N LEU A 60 -9.67 14.62 -4.35
CA LEU A 60 -9.46 13.29 -3.77
C LEU A 60 -8.52 12.44 -4.62
N ASP A 61 -7.48 11.92 -3.98
CA ASP A 61 -6.57 10.93 -4.56
C ASP A 61 -7.08 9.52 -4.25
N PHE A 62 -7.57 8.81 -5.27
CA PHE A 62 -8.03 7.42 -5.16
C PHE A 62 -6.89 6.39 -5.31
N SER A 63 -5.69 6.83 -5.68
CA SER A 63 -4.53 5.95 -5.88
C SER A 63 -4.17 5.12 -4.64
N PRO A 64 -4.26 5.63 -3.40
CA PRO A 64 -4.05 4.81 -2.19
C PRO A 64 -5.04 3.66 -2.05
N LEU A 65 -6.30 3.85 -2.43
CA LEU A 65 -7.28 2.77 -2.41
C LEU A 65 -6.94 1.69 -3.43
N VAL A 66 -6.55 2.11 -4.64
CA VAL A 66 -6.10 1.18 -5.69
C VAL A 66 -4.86 0.42 -5.26
N LEU A 67 -3.89 1.09 -4.62
CA LEU A 67 -2.70 0.44 -4.08
C LEU A 67 -3.05 -0.64 -3.04
N ILE A 68 -3.95 -0.33 -2.10
CA ILE A 68 -4.42 -1.31 -1.09
C ILE A 68 -5.04 -2.54 -1.75
N VAL A 69 -5.88 -2.35 -2.78
CA VAL A 69 -6.47 -3.46 -3.53
C VAL A 69 -5.39 -4.29 -4.24
N LEU A 70 -4.44 -3.63 -4.91
CA LEU A 70 -3.34 -4.32 -5.60
C LEU A 70 -2.50 -5.15 -4.64
N ILE A 71 -2.13 -4.61 -3.47
CA ILE A 71 -1.38 -5.35 -2.45
C ILE A 71 -2.15 -6.60 -2.01
N GLN A 72 -3.45 -6.47 -1.74
CA GLN A 72 -4.28 -7.62 -1.33
C GLN A 72 -4.39 -8.68 -2.43
N VAL A 73 -4.61 -8.26 -3.68
CA VAL A 73 -4.70 -9.19 -4.82
C VAL A 73 -3.37 -9.91 -5.02
N VAL A 74 -2.26 -9.18 -5.08
CA VAL A 74 -0.92 -9.77 -5.26
C VAL A 74 -0.61 -10.73 -4.11
N SER A 75 -0.86 -10.34 -2.87
CA SER A 75 -0.63 -11.21 -1.70
C SER A 75 -1.45 -12.51 -1.79
N ARG A 76 -2.75 -12.42 -2.12
CA ARG A 76 -3.62 -13.60 -2.29
C ARG A 76 -3.16 -14.50 -3.43
N LEU A 77 -2.75 -13.94 -4.57
CA LEU A 77 -2.24 -14.74 -5.69
C LEU A 77 -0.94 -15.45 -5.32
N LEU A 78 0.00 -14.75 -4.68
CA LEU A 78 1.28 -15.32 -4.27
C LEU A 78 1.09 -16.44 -3.24
N THR A 79 0.30 -16.19 -2.20
CA THR A 79 0.04 -17.18 -1.14
C THR A 79 -0.78 -18.36 -1.65
N GLY A 80 -1.80 -18.12 -2.49
CA GLY A 80 -2.57 -19.18 -3.13
C GLY A 80 -1.72 -20.07 -4.03
N PHE A 81 -0.84 -19.46 -4.83
CA PHE A 81 0.12 -20.20 -5.65
C PHE A 81 1.08 -21.03 -4.79
N LEU A 82 1.66 -20.44 -3.73
CA LEU A 82 2.57 -21.13 -2.80
C LEU A 82 1.90 -22.33 -2.12
N LEU A 83 0.62 -22.22 -1.77
CA LEU A 83 -0.15 -23.31 -1.18
C LEU A 83 -0.54 -24.39 -2.19
N ALA A 84 -0.75 -24.02 -3.46
CA ALA A 84 -1.10 -24.96 -4.52
C ALA A 84 0.08 -25.84 -4.94
N ILE A 85 1.31 -25.35 -4.81
CA ILE A 85 2.54 -26.08 -5.15
C ILE A 85 3.18 -26.80 -3.95
N SER A 86 2.68 -26.56 -2.73
CA SER A 86 3.19 -27.14 -1.49
C SER A 86 2.48 -28.42 -1.11
#